data_AF-A0A536ST64-F1
#
_entry.id   AF-A0A536ST64-F1
#
_cell.length_a   1.000
_cell.length_b   1.000
_cell.length_c   1.000
_cell.angle_alpha   90.00
_cell.angle_beta   90.00
_cell.angle_gamma   90.00
#
_symmetry.space_group_name_H-M   'P 1'
#
loop_
_entity.id
_entity.type
_entity.pdbx_description
1 polymer ?
#
loop_
_entity_poly.entity_id
_entity_poly.type
_entity_poly.pdbx_seq_one_letter_code
_entity_poly.pdbx_strand_id
1 'polypeptide(L)'
;MHLARLCVAALAFAAANGWAETPLERGKYLVEGILTCGNCHTPRGPGGALDTTKRHAGGPQVWETAQYKVRPSNITPDKETGIGDWTAEQIKAAIRDGRRPSGEQLSPQMPYGFYKIFAPADLDAVVAYLLAQPAIARKVEPPVYKVKRMTVDIPPGAEKPLREAELTDPVKRGFYLVTIGHCMECHTPMVEGHRDFKNSLGTGSERFEGPWGVTVSRNITSHTAADGL
;
A
#
# COMPACT_ATOMS: atom_id res chain seq x y z
N MET A 1 43.68 54.48 -28.78
CA MET A 1 43.09 53.19 -29.21
C MET A 1 43.30 52.18 -28.10
N HIS A 2 42.21 51.62 -27.58
CA HIS A 2 42.04 50.39 -26.77
C HIS A 2 41.08 50.61 -25.59
N LEU A 3 39.78 50.59 -25.90
CA LEU A 3 38.73 50.28 -24.93
C LEU A 3 38.83 48.79 -24.61
N ALA A 4 39.29 48.45 -23.41
CA ALA A 4 39.13 47.10 -22.86
C ALA A 4 37.69 46.94 -22.36
N ARG A 5 36.94 46.07 -23.04
CA ARG A 5 35.56 45.71 -22.71
C ARG A 5 35.51 45.02 -21.34
N LEU A 6 34.79 45.58 -20.37
CA LEU A 6 34.34 44.83 -19.21
C LEU A 6 33.34 43.76 -19.68
N CYS A 7 33.77 42.50 -19.69
CA CYS A 7 32.85 41.37 -19.68
C CYS A 7 32.39 41.16 -18.24
N VAL A 8 31.25 41.73 -17.88
CA VAL A 8 30.50 41.30 -16.69
C VAL A 8 29.90 39.94 -17.03
N ALA A 9 30.58 38.86 -16.62
CA ALA A 9 29.97 37.53 -16.61
C ALA A 9 28.93 37.51 -15.48
N ALA A 10 27.67 37.76 -15.83
CA ALA A 10 26.56 37.50 -14.94
C ALA A 10 26.45 35.98 -14.75
N LEU A 11 26.98 35.49 -13.62
CA LEU A 11 26.67 34.15 -13.11
C LEU A 11 25.18 34.12 -12.78
N ALA A 12 24.37 33.70 -13.75
CA ALA A 12 23.01 33.27 -13.48
C ALA A 12 23.09 32.01 -12.61
N PHE A 13 23.00 32.18 -11.29
CA PHE A 13 22.59 31.10 -10.40
C PHE A 13 21.17 30.71 -10.81
N ALA A 14 21.06 29.75 -11.72
CA ALA A 14 19.82 29.04 -11.91
C ALA A 14 19.56 28.28 -10.61
N ALA A 15 18.74 28.87 -9.73
CA ALA A 15 18.14 28.15 -8.62
C ALA A 15 17.28 27.04 -9.24
N ALA A 16 17.86 25.86 -9.40
CA ALA A 16 17.11 24.63 -9.63
C ALA A 16 16.32 24.35 -8.35
N ASN A 17 15.21 25.08 -8.17
CA ASN A 17 14.13 24.67 -7.29
C ASN A 17 13.43 23.48 -7.98
N GLY A 18 14.14 22.35 -8.08
CA GLY A 18 13.46 21.07 -8.14
C GLY A 18 12.76 20.92 -6.81
N TRP A 19 11.46 21.16 -6.75
CA TRP A 19 10.68 20.95 -5.54
C TRP A 19 10.80 19.47 -5.18
N ALA A 20 11.67 19.16 -4.21
CA ALA A 20 11.74 17.83 -3.64
C ALA A 20 10.39 17.55 -2.98
N GLU A 21 9.78 16.42 -3.33
CA GLU A 21 8.54 15.96 -2.72
C GLU A 21 8.71 15.86 -1.21
N THR A 22 7.83 16.53 -0.45
CA THR A 22 7.85 16.44 1.02
C THR A 22 7.39 15.04 1.48
N PRO A 23 7.76 14.59 2.68
CA PRO A 23 7.26 13.33 3.22
C PRO A 23 5.73 13.24 3.28
N LEU A 24 5.03 14.37 3.51
CA LEU A 24 3.56 14.38 3.51
C LEU A 24 2.96 14.26 2.11
N GLU A 25 3.56 14.88 1.10
CA GLU A 25 3.14 14.71 -0.30
C GLU A 25 3.36 13.27 -0.76
N ARG A 26 4.53 12.70 -0.44
CA ARG A 26 4.85 11.30 -0.71
C ARG A 26 3.88 10.36 -0.03
N GLY A 27 3.63 10.58 1.26
CA GLY A 27 2.70 9.78 2.05
C GLY A 27 1.28 9.84 1.51
N LYS A 28 0.82 11.03 1.10
CA LYS A 28 -0.48 11.21 0.44
C LYS A 28 -0.56 10.42 -0.87
N TYR A 29 0.45 10.54 -1.73
CA TYR A 29 0.51 9.79 -2.99
C TYR A 29 0.41 8.27 -2.77
N LEU A 30 1.16 7.75 -1.80
CA LEU A 30 1.15 6.34 -1.47
C LEU A 30 -0.20 5.92 -0.87
N VAL A 31 -0.64 6.54 0.22
CA VAL A 31 -1.85 6.15 0.97
C VAL A 31 -3.12 6.27 0.12
N GLU A 32 -3.24 7.36 -0.65
CA GLU A 32 -4.47 7.67 -1.40
C GLU A 32 -4.46 7.08 -2.82
N GLY A 33 -3.28 6.95 -3.43
CA GLY A 33 -3.13 6.51 -4.81
C GLY A 33 -2.76 5.04 -4.94
N ILE A 34 -1.60 4.65 -4.39
CA ILE A 34 -1.02 3.32 -4.64
C ILE A 34 -1.61 2.26 -3.72
N LEU A 35 -1.65 2.54 -2.41
CA LEU A 35 -2.12 1.61 -1.39
C LEU A 35 -3.65 1.62 -1.29
N THR A 36 -4.26 2.76 -1.62
CA THR A 36 -5.71 2.99 -1.54
C THR A 36 -6.31 2.63 -0.18
N CYS A 37 -5.62 2.96 0.93
CA CYS A 37 -6.01 2.55 2.29
C CYS A 37 -7.47 2.91 2.61
N GLY A 38 -7.93 4.05 2.08
CA GLY A 38 -9.30 4.53 2.20
C GLY A 38 -10.37 3.56 1.68
N ASN A 39 -10.08 2.67 0.73
CA ASN A 39 -11.06 1.74 0.16
C ASN A 39 -11.58 0.72 1.19
N CYS A 40 -10.71 0.29 2.10
CA CYS A 40 -11.07 -0.59 3.21
C CYS A 40 -11.34 0.21 4.48
N HIS A 41 -10.51 1.20 4.79
CA HIS A 41 -10.55 1.91 6.07
C HIS A 41 -11.50 3.10 6.10
N THR A 42 -12.43 3.23 5.16
CA THR A 42 -13.46 4.29 5.20
C THR A 42 -14.86 3.68 5.19
N PRO A 43 -15.81 4.17 6.02
CA PRO A 43 -17.19 3.72 5.98
C PRO A 43 -17.82 4.02 4.61
N ARG A 44 -18.89 3.30 4.27
CA ARG A 44 -19.67 3.59 3.07
C ARG A 44 -21.01 4.21 3.43
N GLY A 45 -21.39 5.26 2.71
CA GLY A 45 -22.69 5.92 2.80
C GLY A 45 -23.72 5.32 1.83
N PRO A 46 -24.82 6.03 1.58
CA PRO A 46 -25.84 5.64 0.61
C PRO A 46 -25.24 5.29 -0.76
N GLY A 47 -25.76 4.24 -1.41
CA GLY A 47 -25.25 3.77 -2.71
C GLY A 47 -23.85 3.13 -2.66
N GLY A 48 -23.30 2.91 -1.46
CA GLY A 48 -22.00 2.26 -1.31
C GLY A 48 -20.80 3.19 -1.55
N ALA A 49 -21.01 4.49 -1.76
CA ALA A 49 -19.93 5.47 -1.89
C ALA A 49 -19.16 5.62 -0.57
N LEU A 50 -17.86 5.92 -0.64
CA LEU A 50 -17.07 6.18 0.58
C LEU A 50 -17.59 7.44 1.28
N ASP A 51 -17.84 7.34 2.59
CA ASP A 51 -18.16 8.48 3.46
C ASP A 51 -16.86 9.24 3.76
N THR A 52 -16.54 10.21 2.92
CA THR A 52 -15.30 11.00 3.02
C THR A 52 -15.22 11.84 4.29
N THR A 53 -16.35 12.10 4.97
CA THR A 53 -16.36 12.77 6.28
C THR A 53 -15.77 11.89 7.38
N LYS A 54 -15.68 10.58 7.14
CA LYS A 54 -15.12 9.56 8.03
C LYS A 54 -13.95 8.81 7.37
N ARG A 55 -13.21 9.48 6.49
CA ARG A 55 -12.05 8.89 5.81
C ARG A 55 -11.12 8.25 6.84
N HIS A 56 -10.67 7.02 6.57
CA HIS A 56 -9.75 6.27 7.43
C HIS A 56 -10.30 5.85 8.82
N ALA A 57 -11.55 6.15 9.14
CA ALA A 57 -12.17 5.79 10.43
C ALA A 57 -12.76 4.36 10.51
N GLY A 58 -12.20 3.43 9.73
CA GLY A 58 -12.62 2.03 9.65
C GLY A 58 -13.59 1.73 8.51
N GLY A 59 -13.93 0.46 8.32
CA GLY A 59 -14.70 0.01 7.15
C GLY A 59 -15.97 -0.77 7.48
N PRO A 60 -16.90 -0.92 6.52
CA PRO A 60 -18.13 -1.68 6.72
C PRO A 60 -17.95 -3.19 6.48
N GLN A 61 -16.91 -3.59 5.75
CA GLN A 61 -16.71 -4.97 5.34
C GLN A 61 -16.37 -5.86 6.55
N VAL A 62 -17.03 -7.00 6.64
CA VAL A 62 -16.71 -8.05 7.62
C VAL A 62 -16.26 -9.28 6.85
N TRP A 63 -15.07 -9.78 7.19
CA TRP A 63 -14.59 -11.06 6.71
C TRP A 63 -14.64 -12.07 7.84
N GLU A 64 -15.37 -13.15 7.63
CA GLU A 64 -15.50 -14.25 8.59
C GLU A 64 -15.09 -15.56 7.92
N THR A 65 -14.09 -16.21 8.51
CA THR A 65 -13.52 -17.48 8.07
C THR A 65 -13.39 -18.42 9.25
N ALA A 66 -12.90 -19.64 8.99
CA ALA A 66 -12.48 -20.55 10.06
C ALA A 66 -11.32 -20.00 10.90
N GLN A 67 -10.54 -19.05 10.38
CA GLN A 67 -9.34 -18.51 11.03
C GLN A 67 -9.58 -17.21 11.79
N TYR A 68 -10.57 -16.40 11.38
CA TYR A 68 -10.82 -15.10 12.00
C TYR A 68 -12.20 -14.53 11.68
N LYS A 69 -12.60 -13.51 12.43
CA LYS A 69 -13.68 -12.57 12.11
C LYS A 69 -13.14 -11.16 12.30
N VAL A 70 -12.97 -10.42 11.21
CA VAL A 70 -12.32 -9.10 11.23
C VAL A 70 -13.07 -8.08 10.38
N ARG A 71 -12.78 -6.80 10.66
CA ARG A 71 -13.19 -5.64 9.86
C ARG A 71 -12.06 -4.62 9.81
N PRO A 72 -12.06 -3.68 8.84
CA PRO A 72 -11.04 -2.64 8.77
C PRO A 72 -11.08 -1.72 9.99
N SER A 73 -9.92 -1.52 10.62
CA SER A 73 -9.79 -0.73 11.85
C SER A 73 -9.86 0.79 11.58
N ASN A 74 -10.17 1.60 12.59
CA ASN A 74 -9.92 3.04 12.52
C ASN A 74 -8.41 3.28 12.54
N ILE A 75 -7.87 3.92 11.49
CA ILE A 75 -6.44 4.23 11.33
C ILE A 75 -6.16 5.74 11.37
N THR A 76 -7.12 6.53 11.84
CA THR A 76 -6.90 7.96 12.15
C THR A 76 -6.08 8.12 13.43
N PRO A 77 -5.44 9.28 13.68
CA PRO A 77 -4.67 9.52 14.91
C PRO A 77 -5.56 9.75 16.14
N ASP A 78 -6.82 9.32 16.12
CA ASP A 78 -7.64 9.27 17.32
C ASP A 78 -7.01 8.33 18.36
N LYS A 79 -6.89 8.79 19.60
CA LYS A 79 -6.16 8.08 20.66
C LYS A 79 -6.94 6.90 21.22
N GLU A 80 -8.25 7.06 21.37
CA GLU A 80 -9.09 6.05 22.04
C GLU A 80 -9.52 4.92 21.10
N THR A 81 -9.82 5.25 19.85
CA THR A 81 -10.42 4.32 18.89
C THR A 81 -9.56 4.08 17.65
N GLY A 82 -8.53 4.90 17.43
CA GLY A 82 -7.63 4.85 16.28
C GLY A 82 -6.22 4.38 16.64
N ILE A 83 -5.22 4.94 15.94
CA ILE A 83 -3.79 4.64 16.11
C ILE A 83 -3.03 5.76 16.83
N GLY A 84 -3.73 6.74 17.42
CA GLY A 84 -3.13 7.93 18.01
C GLY A 84 -2.18 7.67 19.19
N ASP A 85 -2.34 6.54 19.88
CA ASP A 85 -1.47 6.12 20.98
C ASP A 85 -0.37 5.14 20.54
N TRP A 86 -0.28 4.80 19.25
CA TRP A 86 0.76 3.94 18.73
C TRP A 86 1.99 4.77 18.36
N THR A 87 3.16 4.27 18.71
CA THR A 87 4.44 4.81 18.20
C THR A 87 4.53 4.62 16.69
N ALA A 88 5.34 5.46 16.02
CA ALA A 88 5.56 5.32 14.58
C ALA A 88 6.05 3.90 14.23
N GLU A 89 6.96 3.35 15.03
CA GLU A 89 7.54 2.01 14.88
C GLU A 89 6.50 0.90 15.00
N GLN A 90 5.52 1.06 15.90
CA GLN A 90 4.39 0.15 16.02
C GLN A 90 3.49 0.20 14.78
N ILE A 91 3.24 1.39 14.22
CA ILE A 91 2.46 1.53 12.98
C ILE A 91 3.23 0.90 11.81
N LYS A 92 4.54 1.15 11.69
CA LYS A 92 5.41 0.51 10.68
C LYS A 92 5.39 -1.01 10.80
N ALA A 93 5.47 -1.54 12.02
CA ALA A 93 5.40 -2.98 12.29
C ALA A 93 4.03 -3.57 11.93
N ALA A 94 2.94 -2.87 12.19
CA ALA A 94 1.61 -3.29 11.80
C ALA A 94 1.47 -3.34 10.27
N ILE A 95 1.99 -2.34 9.56
CA ILE A 95 1.92 -2.27 8.10
C ILE A 95 2.80 -3.36 7.46
N ARG A 96 4.10 -3.39 7.79
CA ARG A 96 5.09 -4.23 7.12
C ARG A 96 5.09 -5.69 7.60
N ASP A 97 4.91 -5.87 8.91
CA ASP A 97 5.07 -7.18 9.55
C ASP A 97 3.72 -7.78 9.97
N GLY A 98 2.63 -7.04 9.84
CA GLY A 98 1.32 -7.46 10.32
C GLY A 98 1.27 -7.60 11.85
N ARG A 99 2.13 -6.92 12.61
CA ARG A 99 2.21 -7.10 14.06
C ARG A 99 1.56 -5.93 14.79
N ARG A 100 0.50 -6.20 15.56
CA ARG A 100 -0.13 -5.19 16.44
C ARG A 100 0.75 -4.91 17.66
N PRO A 101 0.59 -3.74 18.31
CA PRO A 101 1.19 -3.48 19.63
C PRO A 101 0.81 -4.52 20.68
N SER A 102 -0.39 -5.10 20.59
CA SER A 102 -0.84 -6.19 21.46
C SER A 102 -0.07 -7.50 21.28
N GLY A 103 0.76 -7.61 20.24
CA GLY A 103 1.49 -8.83 19.87
C GLY A 103 0.72 -9.76 18.92
N GLU A 104 -0.56 -9.50 18.69
CA GLU A 104 -1.37 -10.27 17.74
C GLU A 104 -0.95 -10.03 16.29
N GLN A 105 -0.98 -11.09 15.49
CA GLN A 105 -0.79 -11.00 14.05
C GLN A 105 -2.08 -10.53 13.36
N LEU A 106 -1.97 -9.53 12.49
CA LEU A 106 -3.05 -9.05 11.64
C LEU A 106 -3.56 -10.13 10.71
N SER A 107 -4.83 -9.98 10.37
CA SER A 107 -5.46 -10.81 9.35
C SER A 107 -4.82 -10.56 7.98
N PRO A 108 -4.66 -11.57 7.13
CA PRO A 108 -4.17 -11.40 5.75
C PRO A 108 -5.00 -10.45 4.87
N GLN A 109 -6.21 -10.07 5.28
CA GLN A 109 -6.96 -8.95 4.68
C GLN A 109 -6.16 -7.65 4.66
N MET A 110 -5.29 -7.46 5.67
CA MET A 110 -4.26 -6.44 5.61
C MET A 110 -3.09 -7.05 4.82
N PRO A 111 -2.72 -6.54 3.63
CA PRO A 111 -1.75 -7.17 2.73
C PRO A 111 -0.28 -6.99 3.17
N TYR A 112 0.05 -7.24 4.44
CA TYR A 112 1.42 -7.11 4.95
C TYR A 112 2.44 -8.04 4.26
N GLY A 113 1.98 -9.08 3.54
CA GLY A 113 2.85 -9.90 2.68
C GLY A 113 3.49 -9.08 1.55
N PHE A 114 2.74 -8.15 0.95
CA PHE A 114 3.20 -7.27 -0.13
C PHE A 114 4.03 -6.08 0.39
N TYR A 115 3.83 -5.70 1.64
CA TYR A 115 4.45 -4.52 2.24
C TYR A 115 5.84 -4.76 2.81
N LYS A 116 6.32 -6.01 2.84
CA LYS A 116 7.69 -6.33 3.28
C LYS A 116 8.78 -5.61 2.49
N ILE A 117 8.49 -5.28 1.22
CA ILE A 117 9.40 -4.59 0.31
C ILE A 117 9.48 -3.07 0.54
N PHE A 118 8.61 -2.49 1.38
CA PHE A 118 8.56 -1.04 1.60
C PHE A 118 9.95 -0.45 1.78
N ALA A 119 10.28 0.57 0.97
CA ALA A 119 11.45 1.37 1.23
C ALA A 119 11.24 2.12 2.55
N PRO A 120 12.25 2.17 3.43
CA PRO A 120 12.12 2.83 4.73
C PRO A 120 11.54 4.25 4.65
N ALA A 121 12.04 5.09 3.73
CA ALA A 121 11.55 6.46 3.56
C ALA A 121 10.07 6.54 3.13
N ASP A 122 9.61 5.60 2.30
CA ASP A 122 8.21 5.54 1.86
C ASP A 122 7.29 5.09 3.00
N LEU A 123 7.73 4.12 3.81
CA LEU A 123 6.96 3.68 4.98
C LEU A 123 6.88 4.78 6.04
N ASP A 124 7.96 5.54 6.22
CA ASP A 124 7.98 6.73 7.09
C ASP A 124 6.99 7.79 6.59
N ALA A 125 6.97 8.05 5.28
CA ALA A 125 6.02 8.97 4.65
C ALA A 125 4.56 8.53 4.82
N VAL A 126 4.27 7.25 4.66
CA VAL A 126 2.93 6.67 4.92
C VAL A 126 2.50 6.91 6.36
N VAL A 127 3.37 6.60 7.33
CA VAL A 127 3.06 6.81 8.76
C VAL A 127 2.88 8.29 9.08
N ALA A 128 3.74 9.16 8.56
CA ALA A 128 3.63 10.60 8.74
C ALA A 128 2.30 11.14 8.19
N TYR A 129 1.88 10.70 7.01
CA TYR A 129 0.61 11.11 6.42
C TYR A 129 -0.59 10.62 7.23
N LEU A 130 -0.60 9.36 7.70
CA LEU A 130 -1.68 8.83 8.54
C LEU A 130 -1.81 9.61 9.85
N LEU A 131 -0.69 9.93 10.50
CA LEU A 131 -0.68 10.70 11.75
C LEU A 131 -1.03 12.18 11.57
N ALA A 132 -0.93 12.71 10.35
CA ALA A 132 -1.34 14.07 10.02
C ALA A 132 -2.84 14.21 9.67
N GLN A 133 -3.59 13.09 9.59
CA GLN A 133 -5.01 13.14 9.28
C GLN A 133 -5.84 13.69 10.45
N PRO A 134 -7.06 14.21 10.20
CA PRO A 134 -7.99 14.51 11.28
C PRO A 134 -8.25 13.27 12.15
N ALA A 135 -8.17 13.44 13.47
CA ALA A 135 -8.58 12.41 14.42
C ALA A 135 -10.12 12.28 14.38
N ILE A 136 -10.61 11.06 14.19
CA ILE A 136 -12.05 10.77 14.16
C ILE A 136 -12.34 9.66 15.16
N ALA A 137 -13.02 10.00 16.26
CA ALA A 137 -13.48 9.05 17.24
C ALA A 137 -14.57 8.15 16.63
N ARG A 138 -14.21 6.89 16.38
CA ARG A 138 -15.15 5.88 15.87
C ARG A 138 -14.70 4.49 16.30
N LYS A 139 -15.44 3.93 17.25
CA LYS A 139 -15.25 2.55 17.68
C LYS A 139 -15.63 1.59 16.56
N VAL A 140 -14.76 0.64 16.31
CA VAL A 140 -14.98 -0.54 15.46
C VAL A 140 -14.78 -1.77 16.33
N GLU A 141 -15.58 -2.80 16.15
CA GLU A 141 -15.48 -3.94 17.06
C GLU A 141 -14.17 -4.71 16.78
N PRO A 142 -13.48 -5.17 17.84
CA PRO A 142 -12.17 -5.79 17.72
C PRO A 142 -12.17 -7.05 16.83
N PRO A 143 -11.02 -7.40 16.22
CA PRO A 143 -10.89 -8.67 15.51
C PRO A 143 -11.04 -9.85 16.47
N VAL A 144 -11.55 -10.96 15.96
CA VAL A 144 -11.53 -12.26 16.63
C VAL A 144 -10.61 -13.19 15.85
N TYR A 145 -9.47 -13.55 16.43
CA TYR A 145 -8.53 -14.51 15.83
C TYR A 145 -8.76 -15.91 16.41
N LYS A 146 -8.98 -16.89 15.53
CA LYS A 146 -9.27 -18.30 15.87
C LYS A 146 -8.03 -19.18 15.72
N VAL A 147 -6.92 -18.63 15.22
CA VAL A 147 -5.62 -19.29 15.04
C VAL A 147 -4.50 -18.46 15.64
N LYS A 148 -3.41 -19.12 16.05
CA LYS A 148 -2.24 -18.47 16.67
C LYS A 148 -1.32 -17.77 15.67
N ARG A 149 -1.33 -18.21 14.40
CA ARG A 149 -0.45 -17.69 13.35
C ARG A 149 -1.20 -17.61 12.04
N MET A 150 -1.06 -16.47 11.38
CA MET A 150 -1.52 -16.27 10.01
C MET A 150 -0.38 -16.61 9.04
N THR A 151 -0.75 -17.18 7.90
CA THR A 151 0.15 -17.37 6.76
C THR A 151 -0.18 -16.32 5.72
N VAL A 152 0.86 -15.72 5.13
CA VAL A 152 0.73 -14.82 3.99
C VAL A 152 1.71 -15.22 2.91
N ASP A 153 1.26 -15.14 1.67
CA ASP A 153 2.11 -15.30 0.51
C ASP A 153 2.88 -13.99 0.29
N ILE A 154 4.17 -14.10 -0.04
CA ILE A 154 5.05 -12.96 -0.31
C ILE A 154 5.46 -13.06 -1.78
N PRO A 155 5.27 -12.00 -2.59
CA PRO A 155 5.77 -11.99 -3.95
C PRO A 155 7.30 -12.21 -4.00
N PRO A 156 7.82 -13.05 -4.91
CA PRO A 156 9.26 -13.26 -5.05
C PRO A 156 10.02 -11.95 -5.26
N GLY A 157 11.06 -11.72 -4.46
CA GLY A 157 11.84 -10.48 -4.48
C GLY A 157 11.27 -9.36 -3.59
N ALA A 158 10.13 -9.57 -2.93
CA ALA A 158 9.51 -8.63 -2.00
C ALA A 158 9.76 -8.97 -0.52
N GLU A 159 10.65 -9.92 -0.23
CA GLU A 159 10.85 -10.45 1.13
C GLU A 159 11.55 -9.46 2.07
N LYS A 160 12.20 -8.43 1.52
CA LYS A 160 13.00 -7.46 2.26
C LYS A 160 12.79 -6.05 1.72
N PRO A 161 12.96 -5.00 2.55
CA PRO A 161 12.90 -3.60 2.11
C PRO A 161 13.81 -3.32 0.92
N LEU A 162 13.29 -2.64 -0.08
CA LEU A 162 14.10 -2.09 -1.16
C LEU A 162 14.81 -0.82 -0.67
N ARG A 163 16.08 -0.63 -1.02
CA ARG A 163 16.81 0.59 -0.65
C ARG A 163 16.39 1.75 -1.55
N GLU A 164 16.45 2.96 -1.03
CA GLU A 164 16.08 4.19 -1.73
C GLU A 164 16.87 4.37 -3.03
N ALA A 165 18.18 4.05 -3.00
CA ALA A 165 19.03 4.10 -4.18
C ALA A 165 18.62 3.11 -5.28
N GLU A 166 17.84 2.08 -4.96
CA GLU A 166 17.34 1.12 -5.95
C GLU A 166 16.08 1.63 -6.64
N LEU A 167 15.36 2.59 -6.05
CA LEU A 167 14.17 3.20 -6.64
C LEU A 167 14.50 4.20 -7.76
N THR A 168 15.78 4.53 -7.97
CA THR A 168 16.21 5.33 -9.13
C THR A 168 16.24 4.50 -10.42
N ASP A 169 16.33 3.17 -10.30
CA ASP A 169 16.19 2.26 -11.43
C ASP A 169 14.69 2.13 -11.77
N PRO A 170 14.27 2.46 -13.01
CA PRO A 170 12.86 2.47 -13.39
C PRO A 170 12.21 1.08 -13.32
N VAL A 171 12.96 0.00 -13.57
CA VAL A 171 12.45 -1.37 -13.51
C VAL A 171 12.24 -1.77 -12.05
N LYS A 172 13.22 -1.51 -11.19
CA LYS A 172 13.08 -1.80 -9.75
C LYS A 172 11.99 -0.96 -9.10
N ARG A 173 11.88 0.32 -9.45
CA ARG A 173 10.79 1.21 -9.02
C ARG A 173 9.44 0.71 -9.52
N GLY A 174 9.35 0.25 -10.76
CA GLY A 174 8.16 -0.37 -11.32
C GLY A 174 7.75 -1.60 -10.51
N PHE A 175 8.66 -2.54 -10.30
CA PHE A 175 8.46 -3.73 -9.48
C PHE A 175 7.97 -3.38 -8.06
N TYR A 176 8.61 -2.40 -7.44
CA TYR A 176 8.20 -1.88 -6.14
C TYR A 176 6.75 -1.39 -6.14
N LEU A 177 6.39 -0.48 -7.05
CA LEU A 177 5.06 0.12 -7.11
C LEU A 177 3.97 -0.90 -7.42
N VAL A 178 4.20 -1.84 -8.34
CA VAL A 178 3.20 -2.89 -8.65
C VAL A 178 3.04 -3.89 -7.51
N THR A 179 4.09 -4.08 -6.69
CA THR A 179 4.04 -4.93 -5.51
C THR A 179 3.24 -4.27 -4.40
N ILE A 180 3.61 -3.05 -3.97
CA ILE A 180 2.88 -2.36 -2.90
C ILE A 180 1.48 -1.89 -3.33
N GLY A 181 1.22 -1.78 -4.64
CA GLY A 181 -0.12 -1.57 -5.19
C GLY A 181 -0.94 -2.86 -5.38
N HIS A 182 -0.41 -4.01 -4.97
CA HIS A 182 -1.06 -5.33 -5.03
C HIS A 182 -1.55 -5.76 -6.40
N CYS A 183 -0.93 -5.29 -7.50
CA CYS A 183 -1.37 -5.66 -8.84
C CYS A 183 -1.40 -7.18 -9.03
N MET A 184 -0.40 -7.86 -8.46
CA MET A 184 -0.26 -9.32 -8.56
C MET A 184 -1.30 -10.08 -7.72
N GLU A 185 -2.04 -9.42 -6.82
CA GLU A 185 -3.16 -10.06 -6.12
C GLU A 185 -4.28 -10.42 -7.09
N CYS A 186 -4.63 -9.55 -8.03
CA CYS A 186 -5.66 -9.88 -9.02
C CYS A 186 -5.08 -10.60 -10.24
N HIS A 187 -3.84 -10.29 -10.61
CA HIS A 187 -3.24 -10.73 -11.85
C HIS A 187 -2.41 -12.03 -11.73
N THR A 188 -2.53 -12.76 -10.62
CA THR A 188 -1.91 -14.08 -10.44
C THR A 188 -3.00 -15.08 -10.06
N PRO A 189 -3.06 -16.27 -10.68
CA PRO A 189 -4.10 -17.25 -10.38
C PRO A 189 -3.93 -17.85 -8.97
N MET A 190 -5.05 -18.31 -8.39
CA MET A 190 -5.01 -19.19 -7.23
C MET A 190 -4.76 -20.65 -7.58
N VAL A 191 -3.91 -21.28 -6.77
CA VAL A 191 -3.74 -22.74 -6.70
C VAL A 191 -3.89 -23.15 -5.24
N GLU A 192 -4.82 -24.07 -4.96
CA GLU A 192 -5.07 -24.58 -3.59
C GLU A 192 -5.35 -23.49 -2.54
N GLY A 193 -5.96 -22.37 -2.95
CA GLY A 193 -6.29 -21.24 -2.06
C GLY A 193 -5.14 -20.27 -1.81
N HIS A 194 -4.00 -20.45 -2.50
CA HIS A 194 -2.82 -19.57 -2.43
C HIS A 194 -2.53 -18.94 -3.79
N ARG A 195 -1.91 -17.76 -3.79
CA ARG A 195 -1.48 -17.13 -5.05
C ARG A 195 -0.24 -17.86 -5.56
N ASP A 196 -0.29 -18.30 -6.82
CA ASP A 196 0.85 -18.97 -7.45
C ASP A 196 1.90 -17.95 -7.96
N PHE A 197 2.45 -17.15 -7.04
CA PHE A 197 3.48 -16.17 -7.38
C PHE A 197 4.77 -16.80 -7.89
N LYS A 198 4.99 -18.09 -7.64
CA LYS A 198 6.22 -18.77 -8.05
C LYS A 198 6.18 -19.17 -9.51
N ASN A 199 5.07 -19.74 -9.99
CA ASN A 199 5.02 -20.32 -11.33
C ASN A 199 4.19 -19.48 -12.31
N SER A 200 3.28 -18.62 -11.82
CA SER A 200 2.27 -17.95 -12.64
C SER A 200 2.13 -16.45 -12.32
N LEU A 201 3.21 -15.80 -11.85
CA LEU A 201 3.19 -14.38 -11.47
C LEU A 201 2.72 -13.48 -12.62
N GLY A 202 1.62 -12.76 -12.42
CA GLY A 202 1.13 -11.78 -13.40
C GLY A 202 0.45 -12.36 -14.64
N THR A 203 0.32 -13.70 -14.76
CA THR A 203 -0.25 -14.35 -15.95
C THR A 203 -1.77 -14.20 -16.08
N GLY A 204 -2.43 -13.59 -15.08
CA GLY A 204 -3.87 -13.40 -15.04
C GLY A 204 -4.64 -14.68 -14.69
N SER A 205 -5.79 -14.86 -15.32
CA SER A 205 -6.64 -16.07 -15.21
C SER A 205 -7.32 -16.28 -13.86
N GLU A 206 -7.19 -15.34 -12.92
CA GLU A 206 -7.94 -15.36 -11.66
C GLU A 206 -9.42 -15.07 -11.94
N ARG A 207 -10.30 -15.92 -11.43
CA ARG A 207 -11.75 -15.83 -11.65
C ARG A 207 -12.43 -15.11 -10.48
N PHE A 208 -13.18 -14.07 -10.80
CA PHE A 208 -14.00 -13.32 -9.86
C PHE A 208 -15.47 -13.57 -10.17
N GLU A 209 -16.14 -14.27 -9.27
CA GLU A 209 -17.55 -14.57 -9.38
C GLU A 209 -18.37 -13.52 -8.62
N GLY A 210 -19.40 -12.99 -9.27
CA GLY A 210 -20.32 -12.04 -8.65
C GLY A 210 -21.68 -12.03 -9.31
N PRO A 211 -22.61 -11.17 -8.85
CA PRO A 211 -23.94 -11.01 -9.45
C PRO A 211 -23.92 -10.63 -10.95
N TRP A 212 -22.79 -10.14 -11.44
CA TRP A 212 -22.51 -9.81 -12.84
C TRP A 212 -21.93 -10.98 -13.66
N GLY A 213 -21.90 -12.19 -13.11
CA GLY A 213 -21.28 -13.36 -13.73
C GLY A 213 -19.82 -13.53 -13.34
N VAL A 214 -19.02 -14.10 -14.26
CA VAL A 214 -17.60 -14.38 -14.04
C VAL A 214 -16.76 -13.37 -14.79
N THR A 215 -15.90 -12.65 -14.07
CA THR A 215 -14.83 -11.84 -14.66
C THR A 215 -13.50 -12.56 -14.46
N VAL A 216 -12.60 -12.46 -15.44
CA VAL A 216 -11.27 -13.09 -15.37
C VAL A 216 -10.21 -12.00 -15.49
N SER A 217 -9.20 -12.02 -14.62
CA SER A 217 -8.10 -11.07 -14.71
C SER A 217 -7.26 -11.29 -15.97
N ARG A 218 -6.78 -10.19 -16.56
CA ARG A 218 -5.93 -10.25 -17.75
C ARG A 218 -4.48 -10.59 -17.39
N ASN A 219 -3.76 -11.17 -18.35
CA ASN A 219 -2.31 -11.27 -18.27
C ASN A 219 -1.67 -9.87 -18.37
N ILE A 220 -0.77 -9.54 -17.45
CA ILE A 220 -0.02 -8.26 -17.42
C ILE A 220 1.50 -8.47 -17.49
N THR A 221 1.94 -9.69 -17.77
CA THR A 221 3.36 -9.95 -18.06
C THR A 221 3.73 -9.38 -19.43
N SER A 222 4.98 -8.95 -19.56
CA SER A 222 5.55 -8.64 -20.86
C SER A 222 5.80 -9.96 -21.61
N HIS A 223 4.89 -10.37 -22.48
CA HIS A 223 5.22 -11.43 -23.44
C HIS A 223 6.30 -10.91 -24.40
N THR A 224 7.40 -11.65 -24.56
CA THR A 224 7.98 -11.74 -25.91
C THR A 224 7.02 -12.61 -26.69
N ALA A 225 6.36 -12.06 -27.71
CA ALA A 225 5.50 -12.84 -28.60
C ALA A 225 6.31 -14.02 -29.16
N ALA A 226 6.07 -15.21 -28.64
CA ALA A 226 6.54 -16.47 -29.21
C ALA A 226 5.39 -17.25 -29.86
N ASP A 227 4.18 -16.69 -29.90
CA ASP A 227 3.05 -17.24 -30.64
C ASP A 227 2.50 -16.15 -31.56
N GLY A 228 2.83 -16.26 -32.84
CA GLY A 228 2.46 -15.31 -33.87
C GLY A 228 0.95 -15.13 -33.99
N LEU A 229 0.54 -13.87 -34.01
CA LEU A 229 -0.51 -13.39 -34.91
C LEU A 229 0.12 -13.08 -36.27
#